data_AF-A0A2G9GV94-F1
#
_entry.id   AF-A0A2G9GV94-F1
#
_cell.length_a   1.000
_cell.length_b   1.000
_cell.length_c   1.000
_cell.angle_alpha   90.00
_cell.angle_beta   90.00
_cell.angle_gamma   90.00
#
_symmetry.space_group_name_H-M   'P 1'
#
loop_
_entity.id
_entity.type
_entity.pdbx_description
1 polymer ?
#
loop_
_entity_poly.entity_id
_entity_poly.type
_entity_poly.pdbx_seq_one_letter_code
_entity_poly.pdbx_strand_id
1 'polypeptide(L)'
;MGHQFFSFFTLTYTFSLLILFFEPSLCIDSGCDFFQGSWLYDDSYPLYNTSMCSFIEKEFDCLGNGRLDKLYLKYRWKPSGCELPKFSGQDFLRRFQGKKIMFVGDSLSLNQWQSLTCMLHAAAPQSNFTLNKIGNLSTFYIPDYNISLMLSRNAFLVDLVIEKNRKILKLDSIQNGDSWKGFDMLIFNTWHWWLHKGSRTPWDYIQQGDKLYRDMDRLTAFSLGLKTWSNWVDSNINPSKTKVFFQGISPTHYK
;
A
#
# COMPACT_ATOMS: atom_id res chain seq x y z
N MET A 1 83.10 0.13 3.86
CA MET A 1 83.20 -1.25 4.38
C MET A 1 81.78 -1.65 4.72
N GLY A 2 81.07 -2.58 4.07
CA GLY A 2 81.45 -3.86 3.46
C GLY A 2 80.65 -4.96 4.16
N HIS A 3 79.87 -5.75 3.38
CA HIS A 3 79.11 -6.97 3.72
C HIS A 3 77.74 -6.78 4.43
N GLN A 4 76.59 -7.04 3.78
CA GLN A 4 75.94 -8.31 3.32
C GLN A 4 75.02 -8.94 4.38
N PHE A 5 73.72 -9.06 4.06
CA PHE A 5 72.81 -10.24 4.14
C PHE A 5 71.37 -9.73 3.88
N PHE A 6 70.80 -9.90 2.66
CA PHE A 6 69.80 -10.92 2.25
C PHE A 6 68.67 -11.12 3.29
N SER A 7 67.37 -11.11 3.00
CA SER A 7 66.57 -11.32 1.79
C SER A 7 65.11 -10.97 2.14
N PHE A 8 64.35 -10.37 1.23
CA PHE A 8 63.07 -10.91 0.71
C PHE A 8 62.36 -9.88 -0.19
N PHE A 9 62.53 -10.12 -1.49
CA PHE A 9 61.52 -10.04 -2.56
C PHE A 9 60.59 -8.82 -2.69
N THR A 10 60.95 -8.04 -3.71
CA THR A 10 60.13 -7.54 -4.84
C THR A 10 59.07 -6.45 -4.61
N LEU A 11 59.41 -5.27 -5.16
CA LEU A 11 58.63 -4.45 -6.12
C LEU A 11 57.10 -4.51 -5.95
N THR A 12 56.37 -3.43 -5.66
CA THR A 12 56.37 -2.17 -6.40
C THR A 12 55.82 -1.01 -5.56
N TYR A 13 56.67 -0.01 -5.30
CA TYR A 13 56.23 1.37 -5.11
C TYR A 13 56.01 1.95 -6.52
N THR A 14 54.76 2.12 -6.95
CA THR A 14 54.27 3.19 -7.85
C THR A 14 52.84 2.86 -8.29
N PHE A 15 51.97 3.87 -8.26
CA PHE A 15 50.59 3.90 -8.79
C PHE A 15 49.48 3.22 -7.97
N SER A 16 49.01 3.91 -6.92
CA SER A 16 47.58 3.84 -6.51
C SER A 16 47.06 5.15 -5.90
N LEU A 17 47.73 6.28 -6.15
CA LEU A 17 47.24 7.64 -5.84
C LEU A 17 46.77 8.38 -7.10
N LEU A 18 46.48 7.63 -8.17
CA LEU A 18 46.04 8.14 -9.48
C LEU A 18 45.00 7.22 -10.14
N ILE A 19 44.14 6.58 -9.33
CA ILE A 19 42.74 6.36 -9.73
C ILE A 19 41.91 7.25 -8.82
N LEU A 20 42.11 8.55 -9.05
CA LEU A 20 41.01 9.49 -9.05
C LEU A 20 39.86 8.82 -9.82
N PHE A 21 38.71 8.69 -9.18
CA PHE A 21 37.45 9.17 -9.75
C PHE A 21 37.10 8.68 -11.18
N PHE A 22 37.35 7.40 -11.50
CA PHE A 22 36.75 6.68 -12.64
C PHE A 22 35.89 5.56 -12.01
N GLU A 23 34.57 5.65 -11.82
CA GLU A 23 33.54 6.53 -12.38
C GLU A 23 32.53 6.90 -11.28
N PRO A 24 32.37 8.17 -10.90
CA PRO A 24 31.10 8.69 -10.44
C PRO A 24 30.27 9.01 -11.68
N SER A 25 29.82 7.98 -12.38
CA SER A 25 28.82 8.10 -13.44
C SER A 25 28.03 6.82 -13.61
N LEU A 26 27.24 6.46 -12.61
CA LEU A 26 25.82 6.32 -12.89
C LEU A 26 25.12 7.45 -12.15
N CYS A 27 24.93 8.52 -12.91
CA CYS A 27 23.95 9.59 -12.76
C CYS A 27 23.60 10.03 -11.33
N ILE A 28 23.66 11.35 -11.09
CA ILE A 28 22.51 11.98 -10.41
C ILE A 28 21.32 11.68 -11.32
N ASP A 29 20.69 10.51 -11.20
CA ASP A 29 19.54 10.17 -12.03
C ASP A 29 18.30 10.53 -11.23
N SER A 30 17.38 11.23 -11.89
CA SER A 30 15.97 11.20 -11.54
C SER A 30 15.58 9.84 -10.96
N GLY A 31 15.21 9.80 -9.67
CA GLY A 31 14.95 8.54 -8.96
C GLY A 31 14.02 7.62 -9.74
N CYS A 32 14.20 6.30 -9.61
CA CYS A 32 13.41 5.33 -10.36
C CYS A 32 11.91 5.56 -10.14
N ASP A 33 11.22 5.98 -11.20
CA ASP A 33 9.77 6.09 -11.19
C ASP A 33 9.17 4.67 -11.26
N PHE A 34 8.70 4.17 -10.12
CA PHE A 34 8.09 2.85 -10.02
C PHE A 34 6.76 2.73 -10.76
N PHE A 35 6.17 3.83 -11.24
CA PHE A 35 4.87 3.86 -11.90
C PHE A 35 4.99 3.92 -13.43
N GLN A 36 6.20 4.08 -13.96
CA GLN A 36 6.48 4.01 -15.41
C GLN A 36 7.21 2.72 -15.75
N GLY A 37 6.63 1.91 -16.63
CA GLY A 37 7.08 0.57 -16.89
C GLY A 37 6.15 -0.23 -17.78
N SER A 38 6.29 -1.55 -17.73
CA SER A 38 5.44 -2.48 -18.48
C SER A 38 5.14 -3.74 -17.69
N TRP A 39 4.05 -4.40 -18.08
CA TRP A 39 3.72 -5.74 -17.59
C TRP A 39 4.53 -6.77 -18.35
N LEU A 40 5.22 -7.63 -17.61
CA LEU A 40 5.99 -8.74 -18.15
C LEU A 40 5.38 -10.07 -17.72
N TYR A 41 5.36 -11.01 -18.65
CA TYR A 41 5.04 -12.39 -18.36
C TYR A 41 6.16 -13.02 -17.51
N ASP A 42 5.77 -13.74 -16.45
CA ASP A 42 6.66 -14.41 -15.52
C ASP A 42 6.02 -15.72 -15.05
N ASP A 43 6.63 -16.84 -15.44
CA ASP A 43 6.13 -18.18 -15.10
C ASP A 43 6.11 -18.46 -13.59
N SER A 44 6.93 -17.76 -12.81
CA SER A 44 7.05 -17.93 -11.36
C SER A 44 5.90 -17.28 -10.56
N TYR A 45 5.04 -16.50 -11.22
CA TYR A 45 3.81 -15.96 -10.64
C TYR A 45 2.65 -16.98 -10.73
N PRO A 46 1.57 -16.85 -9.94
CA PRO A 46 1.32 -15.83 -8.91
C PRO A 46 2.16 -16.02 -7.64
N LEU A 47 2.22 -14.98 -6.80
CA LEU A 47 2.95 -15.01 -5.52
C LEU A 47 2.32 -15.94 -4.47
N TYR A 48 1.06 -16.34 -4.66
CA TYR A 48 0.34 -17.30 -3.82
C TYR A 48 -0.76 -17.97 -4.64
N ASN A 49 -1.22 -19.13 -4.19
CA ASN A 49 -2.43 -19.75 -4.71
C ASN A 49 -3.63 -19.33 -3.84
N THR A 50 -4.64 -18.71 -4.45
CA THR A 50 -5.85 -18.24 -3.77
C THR A 50 -6.55 -19.34 -2.97
N SER A 51 -6.50 -20.60 -3.40
CA SER A 51 -7.11 -21.72 -2.68
C SER A 51 -6.53 -21.96 -1.28
N MET A 52 -5.34 -21.42 -0.99
CA MET A 52 -4.73 -21.49 0.34
C MET A 52 -5.32 -20.46 1.30
N CYS A 53 -6.01 -19.43 0.80
CA CYS A 53 -6.60 -18.37 1.60
C CYS A 53 -8.08 -18.64 1.88
N SER A 54 -8.39 -19.38 2.93
CA SER A 54 -9.78 -19.69 3.31
C SER A 54 -10.63 -18.46 3.68
N PHE A 55 -10.00 -17.31 3.92
CA PHE A 55 -10.64 -16.06 4.34
C PHE A 55 -10.78 -15.02 3.21
N ILE A 56 -10.41 -15.34 1.97
CA ILE A 56 -10.62 -14.41 0.86
C ILE A 56 -12.12 -14.24 0.61
N GLU A 57 -12.57 -13.00 0.34
CA GLU A 57 -13.98 -12.75 0.03
C GLU A 57 -14.29 -13.32 -1.36
N LYS A 58 -15.51 -13.84 -1.53
CA LYS A 58 -15.91 -14.55 -2.76
C LYS A 58 -15.75 -13.68 -4.00
N GLU A 59 -15.98 -12.39 -3.87
CA GLU A 59 -15.85 -11.37 -4.92
C GLU A 59 -14.44 -11.30 -5.52
N PHE A 60 -13.41 -11.75 -4.80
CA PHE A 60 -12.02 -11.78 -5.26
C PHE A 60 -11.50 -13.18 -5.63
N ASP A 61 -12.26 -14.25 -5.38
CA ASP A 61 -11.89 -15.61 -5.74
C ASP A 61 -12.33 -15.98 -7.17
N CYS A 62 -11.67 -15.39 -8.17
CA CYS A 62 -12.04 -15.63 -9.56
C CYS A 62 -11.94 -17.11 -9.96
N LEU A 63 -10.94 -17.84 -9.44
CA LEU A 63 -10.75 -19.26 -9.74
C LEU A 63 -11.84 -20.11 -9.08
N GLY A 64 -12.13 -19.88 -7.80
CA GLY A 64 -13.24 -20.55 -7.10
C GLY A 64 -14.62 -20.22 -7.68
N ASN A 65 -14.76 -19.06 -8.31
CA ASN A 65 -15.95 -18.67 -9.07
C ASN A 65 -16.00 -19.23 -10.51
N GLY A 66 -15.06 -20.10 -10.91
CA GLY A 66 -15.11 -20.84 -12.17
C GLY A 66 -14.38 -20.19 -13.36
N ARG A 67 -13.57 -19.15 -13.15
CA ARG A 67 -12.72 -18.60 -14.22
C ARG A 67 -11.65 -19.62 -14.65
N LEU A 68 -11.63 -19.95 -15.94
CA LEU A 68 -10.77 -21.00 -16.48
C LEU A 68 -9.39 -20.49 -16.94
N ASP A 69 -9.32 -19.28 -17.50
CA ASP A 69 -8.06 -18.71 -17.98
C ASP A 69 -7.17 -18.30 -16.81
N LYS A 70 -5.87 -18.63 -16.87
CA LYS A 70 -4.90 -18.37 -15.78
C LYS A 70 -3.79 -17.40 -16.16
N LEU A 71 -3.75 -16.94 -17.41
CA LEU A 71 -2.69 -16.06 -17.90
C LEU A 71 -2.64 -14.72 -17.15
N TYR A 72 -3.79 -14.22 -16.67
CA TYR A 72 -3.85 -12.97 -15.89
C TYR A 72 -3.05 -13.04 -14.58
N LEU A 73 -2.80 -14.23 -14.05
CA LEU A 73 -2.00 -14.45 -12.84
C LEU A 73 -0.50 -14.44 -13.10
N LYS A 74 -0.06 -14.45 -14.36
CA LYS A 74 1.34 -14.63 -14.77
C LYS A 74 2.06 -13.32 -15.09
N TYR A 75 1.48 -12.18 -14.75
CA TYR A 75 2.07 -10.88 -15.05
C TYR A 75 2.64 -10.22 -13.81
N ARG A 76 3.85 -9.66 -13.96
CA ARG A 76 4.49 -8.78 -12.99
C ARG A 76 4.78 -7.41 -13.60
N TRP A 77 4.73 -6.39 -12.77
CA TRP A 77 5.11 -5.04 -13.17
C TRP A 77 6.64 -4.88 -13.13
N LYS A 78 7.22 -4.27 -14.17
CA LYS A 78 8.64 -3.91 -14.23
C LYS A 78 8.78 -2.42 -14.55
N PRO A 79 9.30 -1.61 -13.61
CA PRO A 79 9.66 -0.22 -13.91
C PRO A 79 10.71 -0.13 -15.01
N SER A 80 10.63 0.90 -15.84
CA SER A 80 11.59 1.12 -16.94
C SER A 80 12.96 1.54 -16.43
N GLY A 81 13.02 2.26 -15.30
CA GLY A 81 14.25 2.85 -14.77
C GLY A 81 14.99 2.00 -13.73
N CYS A 82 14.43 0.87 -13.28
CA CYS A 82 15.08 0.00 -12.31
C CYS A 82 14.44 -1.39 -12.20
N GLU A 83 15.17 -2.32 -11.58
CA GLU A 83 14.65 -3.63 -11.20
C GLU A 83 14.07 -3.59 -9.78
N LEU A 84 12.83 -4.06 -9.63
CA LEU A 84 12.24 -4.29 -8.32
C LEU A 84 12.66 -5.67 -7.79
N PRO A 85 13.03 -5.79 -6.50
CA PRO A 85 13.29 -7.10 -5.91
C PRO A 85 12.01 -7.93 -5.93
N LYS A 86 12.15 -9.24 -6.19
CA LYS A 86 11.03 -10.17 -6.10
C LYS A 86 10.51 -10.20 -4.67
N PHE A 87 9.19 -10.12 -4.52
CA PHE A 87 8.55 -10.21 -3.21
C PHE A 87 8.87 -11.56 -2.53
N SER A 88 9.29 -11.50 -1.27
CA SER A 88 9.45 -12.66 -0.40
C SER A 88 8.62 -12.43 0.86
N GLY A 89 7.56 -13.22 1.04
CA GLY A 89 6.68 -13.08 2.21
C GLY A 89 7.41 -13.39 3.52
N GLN A 90 8.38 -14.31 3.52
CA GLN A 90 9.20 -14.58 4.71
C GLN A 90 10.10 -13.40 5.08
N ASP A 91 10.74 -12.76 4.09
CA ASP A 91 11.54 -11.55 4.32
C ASP A 91 10.65 -10.41 4.82
N PHE A 92 9.46 -10.22 4.24
CA PHE A 92 8.49 -9.25 4.71
C PHE A 92 8.12 -9.50 6.18
N LEU A 93 7.72 -10.72 6.53
CA LEU A 93 7.33 -11.09 7.89
C LEU A 93 8.45 -10.84 8.91
N ARG A 94 9.72 -11.09 8.55
CA ARG A 94 10.88 -10.80 9.41
C ARG A 94 11.12 -9.30 9.56
N ARG A 95 11.09 -8.54 8.46
CA ARG A 95 11.33 -7.08 8.48
C ARG A 95 10.22 -6.31 9.20
N PHE A 96 8.98 -6.78 9.07
CA PHE A 96 7.80 -6.18 9.67
C PHE A 96 7.36 -6.89 10.95
N GLN A 97 8.25 -7.66 11.58
CA GLN A 97 7.98 -8.29 12.86
C GLN A 97 7.65 -7.21 13.92
N GLY A 98 6.56 -7.42 14.66
CA GLY A 98 6.10 -6.46 15.67
C GLY A 98 5.40 -5.21 15.11
N LYS A 99 5.18 -5.11 13.80
CA LYS A 99 4.63 -3.91 13.15
C LYS A 99 3.13 -3.97 12.95
N LYS A 100 2.50 -2.79 12.94
CA LYS A 100 1.08 -2.60 12.63
C LYS A 100 0.91 -1.83 11.33
N ILE A 101 0.23 -2.43 10.38
CA ILE A 101 -0.08 -1.86 9.06
C ILE A 101 -1.59 -1.69 8.97
N MET A 102 -2.07 -0.52 8.56
CA MET A 102 -3.50 -0.27 8.37
C MET A 102 -3.78 0.26 6.97
N PHE A 103 -4.76 -0.37 6.33
CA PHE A 103 -5.39 0.10 5.11
C PHE A 103 -6.65 0.88 5.49
N VAL A 104 -6.84 2.06 4.89
CA VAL A 104 -7.99 2.93 5.16
C VAL A 104 -8.58 3.40 3.84
N GLY A 105 -9.82 3.03 3.56
CA GLY A 105 -10.42 3.44 2.30
C GLY A 105 -11.67 2.68 1.91
N ASP A 106 -11.86 2.61 0.60
CA ASP A 106 -12.99 1.94 -0.03
C ASP A 106 -12.74 0.45 -0.27
N SER A 107 -13.51 -0.17 -1.17
CA SER A 107 -13.38 -1.59 -1.51
C SER A 107 -12.03 -1.95 -2.12
N LEU A 108 -11.26 -0.99 -2.65
CA LEU A 108 -9.91 -1.25 -3.15
C LEU A 108 -8.90 -1.44 -2.00
N SER A 109 -9.05 -0.69 -0.91
CA SER A 109 -8.27 -0.95 0.32
C SER A 109 -8.52 -2.35 0.88
N LEU A 110 -9.77 -2.81 0.85
CA LEU A 110 -10.12 -4.20 1.20
C LEU A 110 -9.39 -5.19 0.28
N ASN A 111 -9.43 -4.95 -1.03
CA ASN A 111 -8.83 -5.85 -2.01
C ASN A 111 -7.30 -5.94 -1.83
N GLN A 112 -6.62 -4.81 -1.65
CA GLN A 112 -5.18 -4.79 -1.36
C GLN A 112 -4.84 -5.45 -0.02
N TRP A 113 -5.63 -5.19 1.03
CA TRP A 113 -5.45 -5.81 2.33
C TRP A 113 -5.60 -7.34 2.25
N GLN A 114 -6.61 -7.87 1.55
CA GLN A 114 -6.77 -9.32 1.36
C GLN A 114 -5.64 -9.93 0.51
N SER A 115 -5.15 -9.21 -0.49
CA SER A 115 -3.99 -9.65 -1.27
C SER A 115 -2.74 -9.81 -0.38
N LEU A 116 -2.45 -8.82 0.47
CA LEU A 116 -1.30 -8.87 1.36
C LEU A 116 -1.46 -9.95 2.44
N THR A 117 -2.62 -10.05 3.10
CA THR A 117 -2.84 -11.11 4.11
C THR A 117 -2.73 -12.51 3.51
N CYS A 118 -3.21 -12.71 2.28
CA CYS A 118 -2.99 -13.93 1.51
C CYS A 118 -1.51 -14.24 1.26
N MET A 119 -0.75 -13.26 0.75
CA MET A 119 0.68 -13.41 0.50
C MET A 119 1.45 -13.81 1.76
N LEU A 120 1.11 -13.21 2.91
CA LEU A 120 1.76 -13.51 4.19
C LEU A 120 1.34 -14.87 4.74
N HIS A 121 0.06 -15.22 4.65
CA HIS A 121 -0.43 -16.55 5.06
C HIS A 121 0.22 -17.67 4.25
N ALA A 122 0.28 -17.51 2.92
CA ALA A 122 0.93 -18.48 2.04
C ALA A 122 2.44 -18.61 2.30
N ALA A 123 3.09 -17.55 2.74
CA ALA A 123 4.52 -17.56 3.08
C ALA A 123 4.84 -18.20 4.44
N ALA A 124 3.84 -18.31 5.33
CA ALA A 124 3.96 -18.93 6.65
C ALA A 124 2.77 -19.88 6.93
N PRO A 125 2.63 -20.98 6.16
CA PRO A 125 1.43 -21.84 6.21
C PRO A 125 1.27 -22.61 7.52
N GLN A 126 2.35 -22.74 8.31
CA GLN A 126 2.32 -23.39 9.62
C GLN A 126 2.02 -22.43 10.77
N SER A 127 2.07 -21.12 10.51
CA SER A 127 1.77 -20.11 11.52
C SER A 127 0.27 -19.96 11.66
N ASN A 128 -0.22 -19.96 12.90
CA ASN A 128 -1.60 -19.61 13.18
C ASN A 128 -1.85 -18.13 12.86
N PHE A 129 -3.10 -17.80 12.54
CA PHE A 129 -3.52 -16.41 12.42
C PHE A 129 -4.87 -16.22 13.11
N THR A 130 -5.17 -14.98 13.49
CA THR A 130 -6.52 -14.57 13.89
C THR A 130 -7.07 -13.56 12.89
N LEU A 131 -8.36 -13.66 12.62
CA LEU A 131 -9.08 -12.72 11.78
C LEU A 131 -10.37 -12.31 12.49
N ASN A 132 -10.40 -11.06 12.96
CA ASN A 132 -11.54 -10.50 13.69
C ASN A 132 -12.11 -9.31 12.94
N LYS A 133 -13.44 -9.19 12.93
CA LYS A 133 -14.16 -8.06 12.35
C LYS A 133 -15.09 -7.45 13.39
N ILE A 134 -14.89 -6.18 13.70
CA ILE A 134 -15.70 -5.41 14.65
C ILE A 134 -16.15 -4.14 13.94
N GLY A 135 -17.44 -4.07 13.58
CA GLY A 135 -17.99 -2.99 12.77
C GLY A 135 -17.24 -2.84 11.44
N ASN A 136 -16.63 -1.66 11.25
CA ASN A 136 -15.87 -1.31 10.05
C ASN A 136 -14.38 -1.66 10.11
N LEU A 137 -13.91 -2.23 11.21
CA LEU A 137 -12.51 -2.61 11.42
C LEU A 137 -12.33 -4.12 11.27
N SER A 138 -11.51 -4.55 10.32
CA SER A 138 -11.01 -5.92 10.23
C SER A 138 -9.56 -5.98 10.71
N THR A 139 -9.19 -7.00 11.47
CA THR A 139 -7.83 -7.21 12.00
C THR A 139 -7.38 -8.62 11.67
N PHE A 140 -6.30 -8.73 10.90
CA PHE A 140 -5.58 -9.97 10.65
C PHE A 140 -4.26 -9.93 11.42
N TYR A 141 -3.99 -10.96 12.22
CA TYR A 141 -2.81 -11.00 13.10
C TYR A 141 -2.13 -12.36 13.02
N ILE A 142 -0.80 -12.36 12.86
CA ILE A 142 0.03 -13.58 12.90
C ILE A 142 0.88 -13.53 14.18
N PRO A 143 0.57 -14.33 15.22
CA PRO A 143 1.27 -14.27 16.50
C PRO A 143 2.77 -14.54 16.41
N ASP A 144 3.20 -15.50 15.60
CA ASP A 144 4.62 -15.88 15.46
C ASP A 144 5.53 -14.72 15.04
N TYR A 145 4.98 -13.76 14.30
CA TYR A 145 5.68 -12.56 13.83
C TYR A 145 5.21 -11.29 14.55
N ASN A 146 4.26 -11.40 15.48
CA ASN A 146 3.63 -10.26 16.14
C ASN A 146 3.24 -9.14 15.16
N ILE A 147 2.74 -9.50 13.96
CA ILE A 147 2.41 -8.55 12.90
C ILE A 147 0.90 -8.43 12.75
N SER A 148 0.40 -7.19 12.72
CA SER A 148 -1.03 -6.90 12.53
C SER A 148 -1.27 -6.14 11.23
N LEU A 149 -2.21 -6.65 10.43
CA LEU A 149 -2.73 -6.00 9.23
C LEU A 149 -4.20 -5.66 9.46
N MET A 150 -4.51 -4.37 9.47
CA MET A 150 -5.85 -3.87 9.74
C MET A 150 -6.46 -3.21 8.51
N LEU A 151 -7.77 -3.29 8.39
CA LEU A 151 -8.56 -2.58 7.40
C LEU A 151 -9.61 -1.75 8.14
N SER A 152 -9.55 -0.43 7.98
CA SER A 152 -10.56 0.51 8.44
C SER A 152 -11.39 0.96 7.23
N ARG A 153 -12.65 0.53 7.15
CA ARG A 153 -13.53 0.92 6.05
C ARG A 153 -13.98 2.37 6.21
N ASN A 154 -13.46 3.25 5.38
CA ASN A 154 -13.90 4.63 5.23
C ASN A 154 -13.75 5.04 3.76
N ALA A 155 -14.84 4.94 3.00
CA ALA A 155 -14.78 5.11 1.55
C ALA A 155 -14.43 6.54 1.10
N PHE A 156 -14.62 7.55 1.97
CA PHE A 156 -14.43 8.97 1.66
C PHE A 156 -13.28 9.61 2.41
N LEU A 157 -12.70 8.92 3.40
CA LEU A 157 -11.75 9.42 4.41
C LEU A 157 -12.33 10.52 5.32
N VAL A 158 -13.27 11.32 4.85
CA VAL A 158 -14.07 12.25 5.66
C VAL A 158 -15.34 11.62 6.19
N ASP A 159 -16.03 12.31 7.10
CA ASP A 159 -17.17 11.74 7.80
C ASP A 159 -18.43 11.68 6.92
N LEU A 160 -19.03 10.49 6.87
CA LEU A 160 -20.41 10.28 6.42
C LEU A 160 -21.28 9.98 7.63
N VAL A 161 -22.06 10.96 8.08
CA VAL A 161 -22.85 10.88 9.31
C VAL A 161 -24.36 10.81 9.03
N ILE A 162 -25.13 10.34 10.01
CA ILE A 162 -26.60 10.40 9.96
C ILE A 162 -27.06 11.47 10.96
N GLU A 163 -27.65 12.55 10.45
CA GLU A 163 -28.23 13.62 11.26
C GLU A 163 -29.68 13.86 10.85
N LYS A 164 -30.61 13.84 11.83
CA LYS A 164 -32.05 14.03 11.59
C LYS A 164 -32.58 13.12 10.46
N ASN A 165 -32.19 11.84 10.49
CA ASN A 165 -32.52 10.81 9.49
C ASN A 165 -32.04 11.11 8.06
N ARG A 166 -31.00 11.94 7.90
CA ARG A 166 -30.36 12.23 6.61
C ARG A 166 -28.88 11.88 6.65
N LYS A 167 -28.38 11.27 5.59
CA LYS A 167 -26.95 10.99 5.40
C LYS A 167 -26.25 12.23 4.88
N ILE A 168 -25.26 12.73 5.62
CA ILE A 168 -24.53 13.95 5.30
C ILE A 168 -23.05 13.61 5.15
N LEU A 169 -22.50 13.85 3.96
CA LEU A 169 -21.06 13.78 3.72
C LEU A 169 -20.43 15.12 4.12
N LYS A 170 -19.71 15.15 5.24
CA LYS A 170 -19.03 16.35 5.76
C LYS A 170 -17.62 16.43 5.23
N LEU A 171 -17.35 17.36 4.30
CA LEU A 171 -16.06 17.43 3.60
C LEU A 171 -14.92 17.97 4.46
N ASP A 172 -15.22 18.58 5.60
CA ASP A 172 -14.32 19.28 6.51
C ASP A 172 -14.19 18.61 7.88
N SER A 173 -14.62 17.35 8.01
CA SER A 173 -14.63 16.62 9.28
C SER A 173 -14.04 15.21 9.14
N ILE A 174 -13.20 14.83 10.12
CA ILE A 174 -12.64 13.48 10.30
C ILE A 174 -12.69 13.14 11.80
N GLN A 175 -13.83 12.64 12.28
CA GLN A 175 -14.03 12.29 13.68
C GLN A 175 -13.32 11.00 14.06
N ASN A 176 -13.27 10.03 13.14
CA ASN A 176 -12.67 8.72 13.40
C ASN A 176 -11.14 8.67 13.21
N GLY A 177 -10.50 9.82 12.98
CA GLY A 177 -9.07 9.88 12.65
C GLY A 177 -8.17 9.32 13.76
N ASP A 178 -8.57 9.45 15.03
CA ASP A 178 -7.80 8.89 16.15
C ASP A 178 -7.59 7.37 16.03
N SER A 179 -8.51 6.65 15.38
CA SER A 179 -8.37 5.21 15.13
C SER A 179 -7.22 4.85 14.18
N TRP A 180 -6.68 5.82 13.43
CA TRP A 180 -5.57 5.63 12.49
C TRP A 180 -4.21 5.96 13.10
N LYS A 181 -4.16 6.49 14.33
CA LYS A 181 -2.91 6.82 15.03
C LYS A 181 -2.23 5.57 15.58
N GLY A 182 -0.91 5.64 15.74
CA GLY A 182 -0.12 4.58 16.38
C GLY A 182 0.21 3.38 15.49
N PHE A 183 -0.02 3.49 14.17
CA PHE A 183 0.40 2.51 13.18
C PHE A 183 1.80 2.82 12.64
N ASP A 184 2.56 1.78 12.29
CA ASP A 184 3.86 1.94 11.65
C ASP A 184 3.71 2.27 10.16
N MET A 185 2.62 1.83 9.54
CA MET A 185 2.30 2.09 8.14
C MET A 185 0.80 2.32 7.94
N LEU A 186 0.45 3.39 7.24
CA LEU A 186 -0.90 3.73 6.82
C LEU A 186 -0.96 3.76 5.29
N ILE A 187 -1.92 3.04 4.72
CA ILE A 187 -2.16 2.96 3.28
C ILE A 187 -3.58 3.42 3.02
N PHE A 188 -3.73 4.63 2.50
CA PHE A 188 -5.02 5.24 2.22
C PHE A 188 -5.43 5.01 0.76
N ASN A 189 -6.72 4.90 0.50
CA ASN A 189 -7.27 5.08 -0.85
C ASN A 189 -8.67 5.68 -0.76
N THR A 190 -9.04 6.49 -1.75
CA THR A 190 -10.43 6.91 -1.91
C THR A 190 -10.66 7.41 -3.32
N TRP A 191 -11.68 6.88 -4.02
CA TRP A 191 -12.14 7.43 -5.31
C TRP A 191 -13.47 6.83 -5.75
N HIS A 192 -13.60 5.51 -5.71
CA HIS A 192 -14.64 4.79 -6.43
C HIS A 192 -16.06 5.26 -6.08
N TRP A 193 -16.29 5.54 -4.79
CA TRP A 193 -17.59 5.95 -4.27
C TRP A 193 -17.93 7.43 -4.55
N TRP A 194 -16.94 8.28 -4.82
CA TRP A 194 -17.17 9.70 -5.11
C TRP A 194 -17.92 9.90 -6.41
N LEU A 195 -17.83 8.96 -7.35
CA LEU A 195 -18.45 9.06 -8.67
C LEU A 195 -19.91 8.56 -8.71
N HIS A 196 -20.42 8.00 -7.62
CA HIS A 196 -21.80 7.52 -7.56
C HIS A 196 -22.79 8.67 -7.72
N LYS A 197 -23.83 8.43 -8.52
CA LYS A 197 -24.93 9.38 -8.78
C LYS A 197 -26.29 8.69 -8.66
N GLY A 198 -27.34 9.49 -8.51
CA GLY A 198 -28.72 9.01 -8.44
C GLY A 198 -28.95 8.09 -7.25
N SER A 199 -29.57 6.94 -7.49
CA SER A 199 -29.89 5.95 -6.43
C SER A 199 -28.66 5.29 -5.80
N ARG A 200 -27.47 5.44 -6.40
CA ARG A 200 -26.21 4.89 -5.86
C ARG A 200 -25.47 5.87 -4.97
N THR A 201 -25.91 7.13 -4.90
CA THR A 201 -25.30 8.15 -4.04
C THR A 201 -25.49 7.75 -2.57
N PRO A 202 -24.41 7.65 -1.78
CA PRO A 202 -24.50 7.17 -0.41
C PRO A 202 -24.86 8.26 0.61
N TRP A 203 -24.97 9.52 0.18
CA TRP A 203 -25.39 10.67 0.97
C TRP A 203 -26.66 11.30 0.39
N ASP A 204 -27.43 11.96 1.25
CA ASP A 204 -28.55 12.83 0.86
C ASP A 204 -28.08 14.27 0.63
N TYR A 205 -27.05 14.69 1.37
CA TYR A 205 -26.48 16.04 1.31
C TYR A 205 -24.95 16.00 1.48
N ILE A 206 -24.30 17.01 0.94
CA ILE A 206 -22.87 17.31 1.12
C ILE A 206 -22.76 18.59 1.93
N GLN A 207 -21.91 18.60 2.95
CA GLN A 207 -21.66 19.75 3.81
C GLN A 207 -20.23 20.26 3.62
N GLN A 208 -20.10 21.59 3.54
CA GLN A 208 -18.83 22.32 3.55
C GLN A 208 -18.97 23.52 4.49
N GLY A 209 -18.33 23.47 5.66
CA GLY A 209 -18.57 24.44 6.74
C GLY A 209 -20.05 24.42 7.14
N ASP A 210 -20.67 25.58 7.20
CA ASP A 210 -22.09 25.73 7.55
C ASP A 210 -23.04 25.54 6.36
N LYS A 211 -22.51 25.32 5.16
CA LYS A 211 -23.32 25.21 3.93
C LYS A 211 -23.68 23.77 3.63
N LEU A 212 -24.97 23.53 3.38
CA LEU A 212 -25.52 22.23 3.02
C LEU A 212 -25.99 22.22 1.56
N TYR A 213 -25.48 21.29 0.78
CA TYR A 213 -25.76 21.13 -0.64
C TYR A 213 -26.48 19.80 -0.88
N ARG A 214 -27.52 19.80 -1.73
CA ARG A 214 -28.11 18.53 -2.21
C ARG A 214 -27.14 17.79 -3.11
N ASP A 215 -26.39 18.54 -3.89
CA ASP A 215 -25.35 17.99 -4.74
C ASP A 215 -24.20 18.99 -4.97
N MET A 216 -23.04 18.47 -5.35
CA MET A 216 -21.82 19.22 -5.64
C MET A 216 -21.08 18.55 -6.80
N ASP A 217 -20.32 19.33 -7.56
CA ASP A 217 -19.35 18.77 -8.50
C ASP A 217 -18.41 17.78 -7.79
N ARG A 218 -18.17 16.63 -8.43
CA ARG A 218 -17.49 15.49 -7.80
C ARG A 218 -16.02 15.76 -7.56
N LEU A 219 -15.36 16.43 -8.49
CA LEU A 219 -13.96 16.79 -8.37
C LEU A 219 -13.76 17.87 -7.30
N THR A 220 -14.70 18.82 -7.22
CA THR A 220 -14.73 19.83 -6.16
C THR A 220 -14.91 19.18 -4.79
N ALA A 221 -15.90 18.32 -4.62
CA ALA A 221 -16.14 17.60 -3.36
C ALA A 221 -14.93 16.73 -2.97
N PHE A 222 -14.38 15.99 -3.92
CA PHE A 222 -13.20 15.15 -3.73
C PHE A 222 -11.98 15.98 -3.31
N SER A 223 -11.71 17.10 -3.99
CA SER A 223 -10.58 17.98 -3.68
C SER A 223 -10.68 18.55 -2.26
N LEU A 224 -11.87 18.97 -1.84
CA LEU A 224 -12.12 19.48 -0.49
C LEU A 224 -11.92 18.38 0.57
N GLY A 225 -12.51 17.20 0.36
CA GLY A 225 -12.35 16.08 1.29
C GLY A 225 -10.90 15.61 1.40
N LEU A 226 -10.19 15.53 0.27
CA LEU A 226 -8.78 15.14 0.24
C LEU A 226 -7.90 16.18 0.93
N LYS A 227 -8.20 17.47 0.81
CA LYS A 227 -7.51 18.53 1.54
C LYS A 227 -7.71 18.41 3.06
N THR A 228 -8.92 18.07 3.50
CA THR A 228 -9.19 17.80 4.92
C THR A 228 -8.38 16.61 5.42
N TRP A 229 -8.34 15.52 4.65
CA TRP A 229 -7.51 14.36 4.95
C TRP A 229 -6.01 14.67 5.00
N SER A 230 -5.46 15.41 4.02
CA SER A 230 -4.04 15.74 4.00
C SER A 230 -3.65 16.60 5.20
N ASN A 231 -4.47 17.61 5.53
CA ASN A 231 -4.25 18.43 6.72
C ASN A 231 -4.31 17.60 8.01
N TRP A 232 -5.21 16.61 8.08
CA TRP A 232 -5.27 15.69 9.21
C TRP A 232 -3.98 14.88 9.32
N VAL A 233 -3.46 14.33 8.22
CA VAL A 233 -2.19 13.57 8.21
C VAL A 233 -1.05 14.45 8.71
N ASP A 234 -0.88 15.65 8.15
CA ASP A 234 0.20 16.58 8.51
C ASP A 234 0.16 16.98 9.98
N SER A 235 -1.05 17.10 10.56
CA SER A 235 -1.24 17.51 11.95
C SER A 235 -1.13 16.37 12.96
N ASN A 236 -1.34 15.11 12.54
CA ASN A 236 -1.53 13.99 13.46
C ASN A 236 -0.51 12.86 13.31
N ILE A 237 0.23 12.80 12.19
CA ILE A 237 1.14 11.70 11.89
C ILE A 237 2.58 12.20 11.92
N ASN A 238 3.42 11.49 12.68
CA ASN A 238 4.86 11.74 12.71
C ASN A 238 5.55 10.91 11.61
N PRO A 239 6.11 11.52 10.55
CA PRO A 239 6.71 10.79 9.41
C PRO A 239 8.00 10.04 9.76
N SER A 240 8.63 10.37 10.90
CA SER A 240 9.77 9.60 11.43
C SER A 240 9.36 8.28 12.07
N LYS A 241 8.08 8.13 12.46
CA LYS A 241 7.54 6.92 13.10
C LYS A 241 6.61 6.12 12.19
N THR A 242 5.79 6.80 11.40
CA THR A 242 4.76 6.20 10.57
C THR A 242 5.03 6.50 9.10
N LYS A 243 4.99 5.47 8.25
CA LYS A 243 4.99 5.64 6.80
C LYS A 243 3.57 5.79 6.28
N VAL A 244 3.33 6.80 5.45
CA VAL A 244 2.01 7.06 4.87
C VAL A 244 2.10 6.87 3.36
N PHE A 245 1.16 6.09 2.82
CA PHE A 245 0.97 5.86 1.39
C PHE A 245 -0.44 6.25 0.99
N PHE A 246 -0.60 6.72 -0.23
CA PHE A 246 -1.91 6.92 -0.86
C PHE A 246 -1.94 6.13 -2.16
N GLN A 247 -2.79 5.11 -2.24
CA GLN A 247 -3.05 4.35 -3.45
C GLN A 247 -3.85 5.24 -4.42
N GLY A 248 -3.32 5.39 -5.63
CA GLY A 248 -3.98 6.10 -6.71
C GLY A 248 -5.29 5.44 -7.17
N ILE A 249 -5.93 6.09 -8.14
CA ILE A 249 -7.22 5.66 -8.69
C ILE A 249 -7.07 4.30 -9.40
N SER A 250 -7.91 3.32 -9.03
CA SER A 250 -8.06 2.11 -9.83
C SER A 250 -8.95 2.38 -11.05
N PRO A 251 -8.50 2.06 -12.27
CA PRO A 251 -9.32 2.23 -13.47
C PRO A 251 -10.49 1.24 -13.49
N THR A 252 -11.57 1.65 -14.15
CA THR A 252 -12.68 0.77 -14.53
C THR A 252 -12.57 0.41 -16.01
N HIS A 253 -12.95 -0.82 -16.38
CA HIS A 253 -12.84 -1.31 -17.75
C HIS A 253 -14.21 -1.51 -18.43
N TYR A 254 -15.24 -0.82 -17.94
CA TYR A 254 -16.54 -0.74 -18.62
C TYR A 254 -16.41 0.14 -19.87
N LYS A 255 -17.09 -0.25 -20.95
CA LYS A 255 -17.24 0.56 -22.16
C LYS A 255 -18.50 1.41 -22.06
#